data_AF-A0A957QL23-F1
#
_entry.id   AF-A0A957QL23-F1
#
_cell.length_a   1.000
_cell.length_b   1.000
_cell.length_c   1.000
_cell.angle_alpha   90.00
_cell.angle_beta   90.00
_cell.angle_gamma   90.00
#
_symmetry.space_group_name_H-M   'P 1'
#
loop_
_entity.id
_entity.type
_entity.pdbx_description
1 polymer ?
#
loop_
_entity_poly.entity_id
_entity_poly.type
_entity_poly.pdbx_seq_one_letter_code
_entity_poly.pdbx_strand_id
1 'polypeptide(L)'
;MNKYDIPGLTVSEATPSPDTDVLPFLAGRLPDEADYFLLSYHDDGVIWGMMNRNSRRLSSGLIEESPDFRGATLQACRLFGPTFELLVWRDETGALAGRQRVETAVDANHPQERVELLHGEPQ
;
A
#
# COMPACT_ATOMS: atom_id res chain seq x y z
N MET A 1 7.13 31.58 6.91
CA MET A 1 7.11 31.59 5.43
C MET A 1 7.48 30.19 4.99
N ASN A 2 6.48 29.38 4.62
CA ASN A 2 6.65 27.94 4.40
C ASN A 2 6.96 27.70 2.90
N LYS A 3 7.97 26.90 2.60
CA LYS A 3 8.59 26.77 1.26
C LYS A 3 7.80 25.89 0.25
N TYR A 4 6.52 25.62 0.51
CA TYR A 4 5.71 24.64 -0.22
C TYR A 4 4.33 25.17 -0.65
N ASP A 5 4.16 26.49 -0.76
CA ASP A 5 2.88 27.06 -1.17
C ASP A 5 2.79 27.11 -2.72
N ILE A 6 2.06 26.16 -3.32
CA ILE A 6 1.82 26.06 -4.76
C ILE A 6 0.39 26.58 -5.04
N PRO A 7 0.21 27.66 -5.83
CA PRO A 7 -1.11 28.25 -6.05
C PRO A 7 -2.03 27.27 -6.81
N GLY A 8 -3.16 26.89 -6.20
CA GLY A 8 -4.21 26.06 -6.82
C GLY A 8 -4.36 24.63 -6.27
N LEU A 9 -3.53 24.21 -5.31
CA LEU A 9 -3.68 22.92 -4.63
C LEU A 9 -4.48 23.11 -3.33
N THR A 10 -5.78 22.80 -3.35
CA THR A 10 -6.57 22.74 -2.12
C THR A 10 -6.27 21.43 -1.40
N VAL A 11 -5.39 21.48 -0.41
CA VAL A 11 -5.15 20.36 0.50
C VAL A 11 -6.32 20.30 1.48
N SER A 12 -7.23 19.34 1.25
CA SER A 12 -8.24 18.96 2.23
C SER A 12 -7.55 18.15 3.33
N GLU A 13 -7.39 18.73 4.52
CA GLU A 13 -6.97 18.01 5.72
C GLU A 13 -8.06 16.98 6.10
N ALA A 14 -7.97 15.79 5.53
CA ALA A 14 -8.67 14.63 6.07
C ALA A 14 -7.84 14.13 7.25
N THR A 15 -8.35 14.28 8.48
CA THR A 15 -7.74 13.65 9.66
C THR A 15 -7.90 12.12 9.49
N PRO A 16 -6.83 11.36 9.28
CA PRO A 16 -6.93 9.92 9.12
C PRO A 16 -7.34 9.31 10.47
N SER A 17 -8.36 8.46 10.46
CA SER A 17 -8.68 7.63 11.62
C SER A 17 -7.54 6.62 11.85
N PRO A 18 -7.05 6.41 13.08
CA PRO A 18 -6.08 5.36 13.37
C PRO A 18 -6.60 3.96 13.02
N ASP A 19 -7.93 3.81 12.90
CA ASP A 19 -8.62 2.57 12.56
C ASP A 19 -8.90 2.38 11.07
N THR A 20 -8.31 3.19 10.17
CA THR A 20 -8.45 2.95 8.72
C THR A 20 -8.00 1.53 8.39
N ASP A 21 -8.95 0.73 7.92
CA ASP A 21 -8.69 -0.61 7.43
C ASP A 21 -7.80 -0.48 6.18
N VAL A 22 -6.57 -0.99 6.29
CA VAL A 22 -5.61 -0.97 5.18
C VAL A 22 -6.08 -1.88 4.04
N LEU A 23 -6.95 -2.85 4.31
CA LEU A 23 -7.34 -3.86 3.33
C LEU A 23 -8.14 -3.29 2.16
N PRO A 24 -9.19 -2.47 2.36
CA PRO A 24 -9.81 -1.68 1.30
C PRO A 24 -8.79 -0.86 0.50
N PHE A 25 -7.88 -0.17 1.20
CA PHE A 25 -6.86 0.67 0.58
C PHE A 25 -5.96 -0.13 -0.37
N LEU A 26 -5.60 -1.35 0.00
CA LEU A 26 -4.83 -2.27 -0.84
C LEU A 26 -5.67 -2.83 -1.99
N ALA A 27 -6.85 -3.39 -1.68
CA ALA A 27 -7.66 -4.15 -2.62
C ALA A 27 -8.09 -3.33 -3.85
N GLY A 28 -8.44 -2.05 -3.66
CA GLY A 28 -8.82 -1.15 -4.76
C GLY A 28 -7.69 -0.85 -5.76
N ARG A 29 -6.45 -1.20 -5.44
CA ARG A 29 -5.25 -0.85 -6.21
C ARG A 29 -4.52 -2.07 -6.78
N LEU A 30 -5.01 -3.27 -6.50
CA LEU A 30 -4.45 -4.51 -7.04
C LEU A 30 -4.91 -4.73 -8.48
N PRO A 31 -4.00 -4.95 -9.44
CA PRO A 31 -4.37 -5.42 -10.77
C PRO A 31 -5.07 -6.80 -10.73
N ASP A 32 -5.48 -7.30 -11.89
CA ASP A 32 -6.00 -8.66 -12.05
C ASP A 32 -4.85 -9.68 -12.22
N GLU A 33 -3.84 -9.63 -11.34
CA GLU A 33 -2.80 -10.67 -11.31
C GLU A 33 -3.19 -11.80 -10.35
N ALA A 34 -2.63 -12.99 -10.60
CA ALA A 34 -3.00 -14.21 -9.90
C ALA A 34 -2.60 -14.21 -8.42
N ASP A 35 -1.39 -13.74 -8.09
CA ASP A 35 -0.87 -13.70 -6.72
C ASP A 35 0.14 -12.55 -6.54
N TYR A 36 0.05 -11.89 -5.38
CA TYR A 36 0.96 -10.87 -4.91
C TYR A 36 1.68 -11.36 -3.65
N PHE A 37 2.95 -11.01 -3.51
CA PHE A 37 3.67 -11.17 -2.26
C PHE A 37 3.52 -9.92 -1.41
N LEU A 38 3.36 -10.11 -0.10
CA LEU A 38 3.21 -9.05 0.87
C LEU A 38 4.35 -9.11 1.88
N LEU A 39 4.92 -7.94 2.18
CA LEU A 39 5.83 -7.71 3.30
C LEU A 39 5.38 -6.44 4.03
N SER A 40 5.03 -6.59 5.31
CA SER A 40 4.42 -5.53 6.11
C SER A 40 5.15 -5.37 7.43
N TYR A 41 5.49 -4.14 7.75
CA TYR A 41 6.14 -3.73 8.99
C TYR A 41 5.10 -3.09 9.90
N HIS A 42 4.98 -3.66 11.09
CA HIS A 42 4.09 -3.21 12.15
C HIS A 42 4.90 -2.88 13.41
N ASP A 43 4.30 -2.09 14.30
CA ASP A 43 4.89 -1.77 15.61
C ASP A 43 5.23 -3.02 16.44
N ASP A 44 4.45 -4.09 16.25
CA ASP A 44 4.54 -5.36 16.97
C ASP A 44 5.25 -6.47 16.18
N GLY A 45 5.79 -6.17 14.98
CA GLY A 45 6.62 -7.10 14.23
C GLY A 45 6.43 -7.03 12.72
N VAL A 46 6.84 -8.10 12.03
CA VAL A 46 6.78 -8.19 10.56
C VAL A 46 5.80 -9.27 10.16
N ILE A 47 4.93 -8.94 9.22
CA ILE A 47 3.97 -9.86 8.59
C ILE A 47 4.37 -10.04 7.14
N TRP A 48 4.41 -11.28 6.69
CA TRP A 48 4.73 -11.60 5.30
C TRP A 48 3.80 -12.67 4.78
N GLY A 49 3.71 -12.81 3.47
CA GLY A 49 2.92 -13.87 2.87
C GLY A 49 2.56 -13.60 1.43
N MET A 50 1.46 -14.23 1.03
CA MET A 50 0.92 -14.12 -0.31
C MET A 50 -0.56 -13.76 -0.24
N MET A 51 -1.02 -12.94 -1.16
CA MET A 51 -2.43 -12.60 -1.28
C MET A 51 -2.83 -12.37 -2.73
N ASN A 52 -4.11 -12.54 -3.00
CA ASN A 52 -4.76 -12.10 -4.22
C ASN A 52 -6.11 -11.48 -3.86
N ARG A 53 -6.92 -11.12 -4.85
CA ARG A 53 -8.24 -10.49 -4.63
C ARG A 53 -9.17 -11.35 -3.77
N ASN A 54 -9.00 -12.67 -3.78
CA ASN A 54 -9.93 -13.63 -3.17
C ASN A 54 -9.40 -14.30 -1.90
N SER A 55 -8.09 -14.29 -1.68
CA SER A 55 -7.46 -15.08 -0.62
C SER A 55 -6.22 -14.41 -0.08
N ARG A 56 -5.94 -14.70 1.20
CA ARG A 56 -4.80 -14.16 1.93
C ARG A 56 -4.18 -15.29 2.73
N ARG A 57 -2.90 -15.55 2.48
CA ARG A 57 -2.08 -16.50 3.20
C ARG A 57 -0.92 -15.74 3.82
N LEU A 58 -1.20 -15.13 4.98
CA LEU A 58 -0.26 -14.32 5.74
C LEU A 58 0.32 -15.11 6.91
N SER A 59 1.53 -14.76 7.33
CA SER A 59 2.20 -15.35 8.51
C SER A 59 1.34 -15.24 9.78
N SER A 60 0.55 -14.18 9.92
CA SER A 60 -0.38 -13.95 11.04
C SER A 60 -1.44 -15.03 11.20
N GLY A 61 -1.79 -15.75 10.13
CA GLY A 61 -2.72 -16.87 10.17
C GLY A 61 -2.03 -18.24 10.12
N LEU A 62 -0.70 -18.29 10.12
CA LEU A 62 0.09 -19.52 9.93
C LEU A 62 1.03 -19.82 11.09
N ILE A 63 1.48 -18.79 11.81
CA ILE A 63 2.49 -18.87 12.86
C ILE A 63 1.95 -18.11 14.07
N GLU A 64 1.96 -18.75 15.23
CA GLU A 64 1.37 -18.21 16.47
C GLU A 64 2.08 -16.92 16.94
N GLU A 65 3.38 -16.83 16.71
CA GLU A 65 4.21 -15.69 17.10
C GLU A 65 4.14 -14.51 16.11
N SER A 66 3.46 -14.66 14.97
CA SER A 66 3.30 -13.57 14.01
C SER A 66 2.21 -12.61 14.47
N PRO A 67 2.43 -11.28 14.44
CA PRO A 67 1.41 -10.32 14.84
C PRO A 67 0.21 -10.32 13.89
N ASP A 68 -0.94 -9.83 14.38
CA ASP A 68 -2.16 -9.67 13.59
C ASP A 68 -2.01 -8.55 12.54
N PHE A 69 -2.46 -8.80 11.32
CA PHE A 69 -2.44 -7.81 10.25
C PHE A 69 -3.53 -6.74 10.46
N ARG A 70 -3.14 -5.60 11.03
CA ARG A 70 -4.04 -4.51 11.44
C ARG A 70 -3.52 -3.16 10.95
N GLY A 71 -4.43 -2.30 10.49
CA GLY A 71 -4.09 -0.94 10.08
C GLY A 71 -3.46 -0.13 11.21
N ALA A 72 -3.98 -0.23 12.43
CA ALA A 72 -3.54 0.56 13.58
C ALA A 72 -2.04 0.47 13.89
N THR A 73 -1.42 -0.71 13.72
CA THR A 73 0.02 -0.92 13.97
C THR A 73 0.87 -0.80 12.71
N LEU A 74 0.26 -0.60 11.55
CA LEU A 74 0.96 -0.60 10.27
C LEU A 74 1.86 0.64 10.13
N GLN A 75 3.15 0.42 9.91
CA GLN A 75 4.11 1.47 9.55
C GLN A 75 4.29 1.55 8.04
N ALA A 76 4.53 0.39 7.41
CA ALA A 76 4.72 0.29 5.97
C ALA A 76 4.33 -1.09 5.45
N CYS A 77 3.72 -1.15 4.28
CA CYS A 77 3.34 -2.37 3.59
C CYS A 77 3.86 -2.32 2.15
N ARG A 78 4.51 -3.38 1.70
CA ARG A 78 4.91 -3.53 0.30
C ARG A 78 4.25 -4.75 -0.28
N LEU A 79 3.55 -4.55 -1.39
CA LEU A 79 3.00 -5.61 -2.23
C LEU A 79 3.77 -5.61 -3.53
N PHE A 80 4.14 -6.78 -4.01
CA PHE A 80 4.85 -6.93 -5.27
C PHE A 80 4.40 -8.18 -6.02
N GLY A 81 4.17 -8.00 -7.31
CA GLY A 81 3.87 -9.02 -8.30
C GLY A 81 4.78 -8.83 -9.52
N PRO A 82 4.64 -9.68 -10.55
CA PRO A 82 5.54 -9.66 -11.71
C PRO A 82 5.62 -8.30 -12.44
N THR A 83 4.51 -7.56 -12.51
CA THR A 83 4.43 -6.28 -13.23
C THR A 83 3.95 -5.13 -12.35
N PHE A 84 3.93 -5.33 -11.03
CA PHE A 84 3.29 -4.43 -10.10
C PHE A 84 4.05 -4.34 -8.79
N GLU A 85 4.22 -3.13 -8.28
CA GLU A 85 4.64 -2.90 -6.90
C GLU A 85 3.78 -1.80 -6.30
N LEU A 86 3.27 -2.04 -5.10
CA LEU A 86 2.59 -1.04 -4.28
C LEU A 86 3.33 -0.92 -2.96
N LEU A 87 3.82 0.27 -2.67
CA LEU A 87 4.32 0.64 -1.36
C LEU A 87 3.25 1.50 -0.68
N VAL A 88 2.85 1.14 0.53
CA VAL A 88 1.97 1.91 1.40
C VAL A 88 2.72 2.21 2.68
N TRP A 89 2.60 3.42 3.21
CA TRP A 89 3.24 3.82 4.46
C TRP A 89 2.38 4.83 5.20
N ARG A 90 2.62 4.98 6.50
CA ARG A 90 2.11 6.12 7.24
C ARG A 90 3.04 7.32 7.05
N ASP A 91 2.48 8.45 6.65
CA ASP A 91 3.22 9.71 6.57
C ASP A 91 3.41 10.37 7.95
N GLU A 92 4.08 11.53 7.98
CA GLU A 92 4.37 12.27 9.21
C GLU A 92 3.10 12.73 9.98
N THR A 93 1.95 12.74 9.31
CA THR A 93 0.65 13.09 9.92
C THR A 93 -0.10 11.85 10.43
N GLY A 94 0.44 10.65 10.18
CA GLY A 94 -0.20 9.37 10.47
C GLY A 94 -1.16 8.89 9.39
N ALA A 95 -1.30 9.62 8.27
CA ALA A 95 -2.17 9.24 7.16
C ALA A 95 -1.55 8.14 6.30
N LEU A 96 -2.39 7.28 5.71
CA LEU A 96 -1.91 6.34 4.69
C LEU A 96 -1.56 7.09 3.41
N ALA A 97 -0.29 6.99 3.05
CA ALA A 97 0.24 7.36 1.76
C ALA A 97 0.65 6.09 1.01
N GLY A 98 0.71 6.18 -0.31
CA GLY A 98 1.11 5.07 -1.15
C GLY A 98 1.83 5.52 -2.40
N ARG A 99 2.53 4.56 -3.00
CA ARG A 99 3.19 4.71 -4.29
C ARG A 99 2.98 3.42 -5.04
N GLN A 100 2.32 3.53 -6.18
CA GLN A 100 2.14 2.41 -7.09
C GLN A 100 3.15 2.52 -8.23
N ARG A 101 3.72 1.38 -8.61
CA ARG A 101 4.54 1.18 -9.78
C ARG A 101 3.89 0.09 -10.62
N VAL A 102 3.65 0.38 -11.88
CA VAL A 102 3.16 -0.60 -12.84
C VAL A 102 4.11 -0.63 -14.01
N GLU A 103 4.60 -1.82 -14.34
CA GLU A 103 5.29 -2.06 -15.59
C GLU A 103 4.25 -2.31 -16.67
N THR A 104 4.27 -1.46 -17.69
CA THR A 104 3.35 -1.57 -18.82
C THR A 104 4.16 -1.91 -20.07
N ALA A 105 3.86 -3.04 -20.70
CA ALA A 105 4.44 -3.36 -22.00
C ALA A 105 3.71 -2.54 -23.07
N VAL A 106 4.37 -1.49 -23.59
CA VAL A 106 3.91 -0.77 -24.79
C VAL A 106 4.32 -1.54 -26.05
N ASP A 107 5.51 -2.14 -26.02
CA ASP A 107 5.96 -3.23 -26.88
C ASP A 107 6.99 -4.11 -26.11
N ALA A 108 7.35 -5.28 -26.67
CA ALA A 108 8.23 -6.25 -26.01
C ALA A 108 9.67 -5.76 -25.74
N ASN A 109 10.08 -4.63 -26.31
CA ASN A 109 11.43 -4.08 -26.20
C ASN A 109 11.48 -2.75 -25.44
N HIS A 110 10.33 -2.14 -25.12
CA HIS A 110 10.24 -0.86 -24.42
C HIS A 110 9.21 -0.91 -23.28
N PRO A 111 9.53 -1.54 -22.14
CA PRO A 111 8.69 -1.44 -20.95
C PRO A 111 8.66 0.00 -20.45
N GLN A 112 7.46 0.49 -20.12
CA GLN A 112 7.28 1.79 -19.46
C GLN A 112 6.92 1.58 -17.99
N GLU A 113 7.63 2.30 -17.12
CA GLU A 113 7.28 2.40 -15.70
C GLU A 113 6.30 3.57 -15.50
N ARG A 114 5.13 3.27 -14.94
CA ARG A 114 4.21 4.30 -14.43
C ARG A 114 4.29 4.35 -12.92
N VAL A 115 4.58 5.54 -12.36
CA VAL A 115 4.62 5.78 -10.92
C VAL A 115 3.52 6.75 -10.51
N GLU A 116 2.72 6.40 -9.51
CA GLU A 116 1.62 7.21 -9.00
C GLU A 116 1.71 7.34 -7.49
N LEU A 117 1.58 8.57 -6.96
CA LEU A 117 1.49 8.85 -5.52
C LEU A 117 0.03 8.83 -5.10
N LEU A 118 -0.23 8.18 -3.97
CA LEU A 118 -1.56 7.90 -3.45
C LEU A 118 -1.67 8.51 -2.06
N HIS A 119 -2.78 9.19 -1.76
CA HIS A 119 -3.09 9.72 -0.45
C HIS A 119 -4.53 9.34 -0.08
N GLY A 120 -4.77 8.83 1.13
CA GLY A 120 -6.13 8.64 1.66
C GLY A 120 -6.99 7.55 1.00
N GLU A 121 -8.17 7.30 1.60
CA GLU A 121 -9.10 6.19 1.28
C GLU A 121 -9.36 6.02 -0.22
N PRO A 122 -9.46 4.78 -0.74
CA PRO A 122 -9.97 4.53 -2.09
C PRO A 122 -11.43 4.99 -2.17
N GLN A 123 -11.79 5.69 -3.26
CA GLN A 123 -13.19 5.91 -3.64
C GLN A 123 -13.80 4.66 -4.28
#